data_AF-A0A833HIF2-F1
#
_entry.id   AF-A0A833HIF2-F1
#
_cell.length_a   1.000
_cell.length_b   1.000
_cell.length_c   1.000
_cell.angle_alpha   90.00
_cell.angle_beta   90.00
_cell.angle_gamma   90.00
#
_symmetry.space_group_name_H-M   'P 1'
#
loop_
_entity.id
_entity.type
_entity.pdbx_description
1 polymer ?
#
loop_
_entity_poly.entity_id
_entity_poly.type
_entity_poly.pdbx_seq_one_letter_code
_entity_poly.pdbx_strand_id
1 'polypeptide(L)'
;PGAVAYRLRLDLRRRTDRRSAALPAEFSVARGLPGGRSPSPLTRREAEVLRLLAAGSSTALVAQRLGISATTVRNHVQRLLDRLGVHSRLEAVALARGNGWVD
;
A
#
# COMPACT_ATOMS: atom_id res chain seq x y z
N PRO A 1 -40.19 5.98 -8.38
CA PRO A 1 -39.25 7.05 -7.94
C PRO A 1 -38.41 6.58 -6.75
N GLY A 2 -37.26 5.91 -6.97
CA GLY A 2 -35.91 6.50 -6.89
C GLY A 2 -35.31 6.16 -5.50
N ALA A 3 -34.11 5.64 -5.29
CA ALA A 3 -32.90 5.53 -6.10
C ALA A 3 -32.01 4.41 -5.51
N VAL A 4 -31.50 3.57 -6.41
CA VAL A 4 -30.14 2.98 -6.40
C VAL A 4 -29.78 1.98 -5.29
N ALA A 5 -29.90 0.72 -5.68
CA ALA A 5 -29.18 -0.41 -5.13
C ALA A 5 -27.65 -0.22 -5.21
N TYR A 6 -26.99 -0.16 -4.05
CA TYR A 6 -25.56 -0.43 -3.92
C TYR A 6 -25.42 -1.90 -3.49
N ARG A 7 -25.51 -2.82 -4.46
CA ARG A 7 -24.37 -3.50 -5.08
C ARG A 7 -23.53 -4.33 -4.10
N LEU A 8 -23.79 -5.63 -4.19
CA LEU A 8 -22.87 -6.75 -4.01
C LEU A 8 -22.39 -7.05 -2.57
N ARG A 9 -23.11 -7.98 -1.95
CA ARG A 9 -22.47 -9.12 -1.29
C ARG A 9 -21.63 -9.86 -2.33
N LEU A 10 -20.32 -9.95 -2.09
CA LEU A 10 -19.48 -10.96 -2.72
C LEU A 10 -18.67 -11.64 -1.62
N ASP A 11 -19.24 -12.73 -1.10
CA ASP A 11 -18.45 -13.87 -0.67
C ASP A 11 -17.76 -14.46 -1.91
N LEU A 12 -16.54 -14.01 -2.18
CA LEU A 12 -15.63 -14.67 -3.12
C LEU A 12 -14.46 -15.27 -2.34
N ARG A 13 -14.72 -16.41 -1.69
CA ARG A 13 -13.66 -17.38 -1.45
C ARG A 13 -13.36 -18.07 -2.78
N ARG A 14 -12.10 -17.94 -3.21
CA ARG A 14 -11.40 -18.65 -4.30
C ARG A 14 -11.65 -18.14 -5.72
N ARG A 15 -10.71 -17.31 -6.20
CA ARG A 15 -9.96 -17.42 -7.48
C ARG A 15 -9.56 -16.04 -8.05
N THR A 16 -8.64 -15.35 -7.37
CA THR A 16 -7.62 -14.52 -8.03
C THR A 16 -6.34 -14.54 -7.17
N ASP A 17 -5.82 -15.74 -6.94
CA ASP A 17 -4.42 -15.91 -6.49
C ASP A 17 -3.56 -16.45 -7.64
N ARG A 18 -3.66 -15.76 -8.79
CA ARG A 18 -2.72 -15.93 -9.91
C ARG A 18 -2.18 -14.55 -10.23
N ARG A 19 -0.90 -14.36 -9.89
CA ARG A 19 -0.07 -13.14 -10.03
C ARG A 19 -0.18 -12.10 -8.91
N SER A 20 -0.03 -12.52 -7.66
CA SER A 20 1.02 -11.84 -6.89
C SER A 20 2.34 -12.47 -7.30
N ALA A 21 2.83 -12.09 -8.48
CA ALA A 21 4.21 -12.38 -8.84
C ALA A 21 5.05 -11.77 -7.72
N ALA A 22 5.64 -12.63 -6.90
CA ALA A 22 6.82 -12.27 -6.17
C ALA A 22 7.83 -11.86 -7.25
N LEU A 23 7.93 -10.55 -7.48
CA LEU A 23 9.16 -10.02 -8.04
C LEU A 23 10.21 -10.23 -6.96
N PRO A 24 11.34 -10.87 -7.28
CA PRO A 24 12.41 -11.06 -6.32
C PRO A 24 12.89 -9.69 -5.81
N ALA A 25 13.22 -9.66 -4.52
CA ALA A 25 13.60 -8.47 -3.76
C ALA A 25 15.03 -8.01 -4.08
N GLU A 26 15.39 -7.97 -5.36
CA GLU A 26 16.73 -7.68 -5.81
C GLU A 26 16.78 -6.34 -6.55
N PHE A 27 17.64 -5.47 -6.02
CA PHE A 27 18.09 -4.18 -6.56
C PHE A 27 17.16 -2.96 -6.44
N SER A 28 17.39 -2.15 -5.40
CA SER A 28 18.37 -1.04 -5.47
C SER A 28 18.32 -0.18 -4.21
N VAL A 29 19.40 -0.19 -3.43
CA VAL A 29 19.69 0.85 -2.44
C VAL A 29 20.07 2.11 -3.20
N ALA A 30 19.10 2.99 -3.43
CA ALA A 30 19.39 4.33 -3.93
C ALA A 30 19.89 5.20 -2.78
N ARG A 31 21.22 5.24 -2.63
CA ARG A 31 21.91 6.20 -1.75
C ARG A 31 21.67 7.61 -2.32
N GLY A 32 21.18 8.50 -1.46
CA GLY A 32 20.53 9.77 -1.83
C GLY A 32 21.40 10.80 -2.56
N LEU A 33 20.70 11.67 -3.31
CA LEU A 33 21.20 12.93 -3.84
C LEU A 33 20.66 14.09 -2.99
N PRO A 34 21.48 15.11 -2.65
CA PRO A 34 21.03 16.25 -1.86
C PRO A 34 20.16 17.18 -2.73
N GLY A 35 18.94 17.46 -2.27
CA GLY A 35 18.03 18.47 -2.87
C GLY A 35 16.87 17.94 -3.71
N GLY A 36 16.77 16.62 -3.94
CA GLY A 36 15.63 15.98 -4.62
C GLY A 36 14.92 15.01 -3.69
N ARG A 37 13.59 14.96 -3.76
CA ARG A 37 12.74 13.98 -3.05
C ARG A 37 13.42 12.61 -3.12
N SER A 38 13.90 12.09 -1.99
CA SER A 38 14.66 10.83 -1.97
C SER A 38 13.85 9.75 -2.67
N PRO A 39 14.41 9.01 -3.64
CA PRO A 39 13.68 7.96 -4.32
C PRO A 39 13.13 6.98 -3.28
N SER A 40 11.81 6.86 -3.23
CA SER A 40 11.14 5.98 -2.28
C SER A 40 11.60 4.54 -2.53
N PRO A 41 12.03 3.79 -1.50
CA PRO A 41 12.42 2.39 -1.65
C PRO A 41 11.24 1.48 -2.01
N LEU A 42 10.01 1.99 -1.90
CA LEU A 42 8.75 1.25 -2.10
C LEU A 42 8.48 0.94 -3.56
N THR A 43 7.90 -0.24 -3.80
CA THR A 43 7.27 -0.54 -5.07
C THR A 43 6.07 0.39 -5.32
N ARG A 44 5.64 0.50 -6.58
CA ARG A 44 4.45 1.30 -6.94
C ARG A 44 3.24 0.96 -6.07
N ARG A 45 3.00 -0.33 -5.83
CA ARG A 45 1.82 -0.78 -5.08
C ARG A 45 1.92 -0.48 -3.59
N GLU A 46 3.10 -0.61 -3.01
CA GLU A 46 3.35 -0.22 -1.62
C GLU A 46 3.21 1.29 -1.44
N ALA A 47 3.69 2.11 -2.39
CA ALA A 47 3.51 3.55 -2.36
C ALA A 47 2.03 3.97 -2.44
N GLU A 48 1.22 3.31 -3.30
CA GLU A 48 -0.23 3.53 -3.36
C GLU A 48 -0.91 3.21 -2.02
N VAL A 49 -0.54 2.08 -1.39
CA VAL A 49 -1.05 1.71 -0.07
C VAL A 49 -0.63 2.75 0.98
N LEU A 50 0.64 3.19 0.98
CA LEU A 50 1.15 4.17 1.94
C LEU A 50 0.42 5.51 1.86
N ARG A 51 0.15 6.00 0.65
CA ARG A 51 -0.61 7.25 0.44
C ARG A 51 -2.00 7.16 1.03
N LEU A 52 -2.69 6.04 0.82
CA LEU A 52 -4.02 5.84 1.38
C LEU A 52 -3.99 5.73 2.91
N LEU A 53 -2.97 5.07 3.48
CA LEU A 53 -2.74 5.04 4.93
C LEU A 53 -2.45 6.44 5.50
N ALA A 54 -1.63 7.24 4.81
CA ALA A 54 -1.32 8.61 5.20
C ALA A 54 -2.56 9.52 5.17
N ALA A 55 -3.51 9.23 4.28
CA ALA A 55 -4.83 9.86 4.23
C ALA A 55 -5.82 9.33 5.30
N GLY A 56 -5.39 8.48 6.23
CA GLY A 56 -6.23 7.93 7.30
C GLY A 56 -7.17 6.80 6.86
N SER A 57 -6.94 6.21 5.68
CA SER A 57 -7.81 5.14 5.18
C SER A 57 -7.65 3.85 6.00
N SER A 58 -8.78 3.21 6.34
CA SER A 58 -8.77 1.87 6.92
C SER A 58 -8.38 0.81 5.88
N THR A 59 -7.88 -0.36 6.32
CA THR A 59 -7.53 -1.48 5.44
C THR A 59 -8.68 -1.88 4.50
N ALA A 60 -9.93 -1.81 4.97
CA ALA A 60 -11.11 -2.11 4.17
C ALA A 60 -11.34 -1.08 3.06
N LEU A 61 -11.14 0.21 3.36
CA LEU A 61 -11.28 1.30 2.39
C LEU A 61 -10.13 1.29 1.38
N VAL A 62 -8.91 0.96 1.82
CA VAL A 62 -7.77 0.72 0.93
C VAL A 62 -8.09 -0.42 -0.04
N ALA A 63 -8.59 -1.55 0.48
CA ALA A 63 -8.97 -2.71 -0.32
C ALA A 63 -10.00 -2.35 -1.40
N GLN A 64 -11.04 -1.59 -1.02
CA GLN A 64 -12.07 -1.11 -1.92
C GLN A 64 -11.49 -0.18 -3.00
N ARG A 65 -10.71 0.84 -2.62
CA ARG A 65 -10.13 1.81 -3.57
C ARG A 65 -9.17 1.16 -4.56
N LEU A 66 -8.44 0.15 -4.10
CA LEU A 66 -7.41 -0.53 -4.89
C LEU A 66 -7.92 -1.78 -5.63
N GLY A 67 -9.20 -2.16 -5.44
CA GLY A 67 -9.82 -3.32 -6.09
C GLY A 67 -9.22 -4.67 -5.70
N ILE A 68 -8.72 -4.80 -4.47
CA ILE A 68 -8.05 -6.02 -3.96
C ILE A 68 -8.63 -6.47 -2.62
N SER A 69 -8.29 -7.68 -2.17
CA SER A 69 -8.78 -8.19 -0.87
C SER A 69 -8.12 -7.48 0.31
N ALA A 70 -8.82 -7.39 1.45
CA ALA A 70 -8.26 -6.86 2.69
C ALA A 70 -7.01 -7.63 3.15
N THR A 71 -6.96 -8.95 2.93
CA THR A 71 -5.78 -9.78 3.21
C THR A 71 -4.60 -9.37 2.34
N THR A 72 -4.82 -9.12 1.05
CA THR A 72 -3.78 -8.62 0.13
C THR A 72 -3.26 -7.25 0.58
N VAL A 73 -4.16 -6.35 1.04
CA VAL A 73 -3.74 -5.08 1.62
C VAL A 73 -2.87 -5.30 2.85
N ARG A 74 -3.27 -6.17 3.79
CA ARG A 74 -2.44 -6.48 4.98
C ARG A 74 -1.05 -6.99 4.58
N ASN A 75 -0.97 -7.84 3.56
CA ASN A 75 0.31 -8.32 3.04
C ASN A 75 1.16 -7.19 2.44
N HIS A 76 0.55 -6.26 1.69
CA HIS A 76 1.26 -5.07 1.21
C HIS A 76 1.73 -4.19 2.36
N VAL A 77 0.92 -4.02 3.40
CA VAL A 77 1.32 -3.28 4.61
C VAL A 77 2.51 -3.96 5.27
N GLN A 78 2.47 -5.28 5.50
CA GLN A 78 3.59 -6.00 6.12
C GLN A 78 4.89 -5.80 5.33
N ARG A 79 4.87 -6.04 4.02
CA ARG A 79 6.05 -5.86 3.16
C ARG A 79 6.56 -4.43 3.14
N LEU A 80 5.64 -3.46 3.17
CA LEU A 80 5.98 -2.05 3.29
C LEU A 80 6.67 -1.77 4.63
N LEU A 81 6.16 -2.28 5.75
CA LEU A 81 6.77 -2.11 7.06
C LEU A 81 8.17 -2.72 7.10
N ASP A 82 8.31 -3.95 6.60
CA ASP A 82 9.59 -4.67 6.52
C ASP A 82 10.60 -3.89 5.65
N ARG A 83 10.16 -3.38 4.49
CA ARG A 83 10.99 -2.61 3.55
C ARG A 83 11.42 -1.25 4.11
N LEU A 84 10.57 -0.63 4.93
CA LEU A 84 10.88 0.62 5.61
C LEU A 84 11.64 0.42 6.93
N GLY A 85 11.75 -0.81 7.42
CA GLY A 85 12.39 -1.12 8.70
C GLY A 85 11.64 -0.56 9.91
N VAL A 86 10.30 -0.45 9.82
CA VAL A 86 9.44 0.10 10.87
C VAL A 86 8.44 -0.94 11.36
N HIS A 87 7.88 -0.76 12.55
CA HIS A 87 7.04 -1.76 13.20
C HIS A 87 5.56 -1.37 13.22
N SER A 88 5.23 -0.13 12.85
CA SER A 88 3.84 0.33 12.81
C SER A 88 3.51 1.12 11.56
N ARG A 89 2.23 1.07 11.18
CA ARG A 89 1.70 1.89 10.08
C ARG A 89 1.88 3.38 10.33
N LEU A 90 1.87 3.80 11.61
CA LEU A 90 2.03 5.19 11.99
C LEU A 90 3.48 5.63 11.79
N GLU A 91 4.46 4.81 12.22
CA GLU A 91 5.87 5.04 11.93
C GLU A 91 6.13 5.12 10.42
N ALA A 92 5.54 4.22 9.63
CA ALA A 92 5.67 4.26 8.18
C ALA A 92 5.16 5.58 7.57
N VAL A 93 4.01 6.07 8.03
CA VAL A 93 3.45 7.35 7.58
C VAL A 93 4.32 8.52 8.03
N ALA A 94 4.79 8.51 9.27
CA ALA A 94 5.68 9.56 9.80
C ALA A 94 6.99 9.64 9.02
N LEU A 95 7.62 8.48 8.77
CA LEU A 95 8.84 8.37 7.98
C LEU A 95 8.60 8.86 6.53
N ALA A 96 7.48 8.46 5.93
CA ALA A 96 7.14 8.87 4.56
C ALA A 96 6.91 10.39 4.44
N ARG A 97 6.25 11.01 5.42
CA ARG A 97 6.09 12.48 5.47
C ARG A 97 7.43 13.18 5.66
N GLY A 98 8.27 12.68 6.58
CA GLY A 98 9.61 13.24 6.82
C GLY A 98 10.55 13.14 5.60
N ASN A 99 10.35 12.14 4.74
CA ASN A 99 11.11 11.97 3.49
C ASN A 99 10.41 12.57 2.25
N GLY A 100 9.23 13.17 2.40
CA GLY A 100 8.45 13.74 1.30
C GLY A 100 7.93 12.72 0.28
N TRP A 101 7.75 11.45 0.67
CA TRP A 101 7.20 10.40 -0.21
C TRP A 101 5.68 10.47 -0.35
N VAL A 102 5.03 11.06 0.65
CA VAL A 102 3.59 11.29 0.71
C VAL A 102 3.36 12.70 1.21
N ASP A 103 2.39 13.38 0.61
CA ASP A 103 1.92 14.72 0.96
C ASP A 103 0.56 14.60 1.69
#